data_AF-A0A946N797-F1
#
_entry.id   AF-A0A946N797-F1
#
_cell.length_a   1.000
_cell.length_b   1.000
_cell.length_c   1.000
_cell.angle_alpha   90.00
_cell.angle_beta   90.00
_cell.angle_gamma   90.00
#
_symmetry.space_group_name_H-M   'P 1'
#
loop_
_entity.id
_entity.type
_entity.pdbx_description
1 polymer ?
#
loop_
_entity_poly.entity_id
_entity_poly.type
_entity_poly.pdbx_seq_one_letter_code
_entity_poly.pdbx_strand_id
1 'polypeptide(L)'
;MNTLRQLCIGCLFGVAFVGLQLATAASAESSEKPPFLPEYYAPLLVDNGQPLPYLNHVLKETGDFYRYQAKDHSATLEIDRVQCRRSNCINVFGNILAVVNQQPDIVKLTFEDMDNRDARATIFRAETVSTMFVFRMPSSVHIFIYEITAAAYAKDREAILRFNKKFQQARAFANRNRYEQALAGGNVMMGLWTDSIRSYALALLDSEKKSDAVSVLQRLVATTPFDFEGHLALMQNAEDPGTARTSAEVILKHAEDFDLHTKAAAFLGSPPMAIDTIPYLDKDASGLQLILIPLGPIDLDLLADAAKIYERITGVPTKLRRLPIEWEPGKPDRPFLIVNNEIIDFGGQSTERFMTQLRSSFPNDARSEYIISAFEKGLDASTGQYYADRLLDLFMRHIGQYGSNKKPVMYVGVTSDNLYLGTARYVFSVSVIKPTARGSILSYEMLKAFGNNTPSRQRLTERLAKELVPASLKSLEIPRPTDPTDPYSYSNGMARVDGKTLKLSPPVAEALDKFRPPKAGQDSGTEDP
;
A
#
# COMPACT_ATOMS: atom_id res chain seq x y z
N MET A 1 -23.72 23.09 17.77
CA MET A 1 -23.62 22.80 16.32
C MET A 1 -23.85 24.02 15.40
N ASN A 2 -24.30 25.19 15.89
CA ASN A 2 -24.45 26.41 15.07
C ASN A 2 -23.38 27.50 15.31
N THR A 3 -22.42 27.29 16.22
CA THR A 3 -21.40 28.30 16.59
C THR A 3 -20.03 28.10 15.93
N LEU A 4 -19.80 27.02 15.19
CA LEU A 4 -18.55 26.82 14.41
C LEU A 4 -18.64 27.27 12.95
N ARG A 5 -19.85 27.54 12.44
CA ARG A 5 -20.07 28.00 11.06
C ARG A 5 -19.67 29.47 10.84
N GLN A 6 -19.68 30.30 11.88
CA GLN A 6 -19.40 31.74 11.75
C GLN A 6 -17.91 32.11 11.80
N LEU A 7 -17.03 31.24 12.31
CA LEU A 7 -15.59 31.51 12.38
C LEU A 7 -14.81 31.15 11.11
N CYS A 8 -15.36 30.31 10.22
CA CYS A 8 -14.71 29.94 8.95
C CYS A 8 -15.17 30.77 7.75
N ILE A 9 -16.26 31.53 7.87
CA ILE A 9 -16.83 32.29 6.74
C ILE A 9 -16.04 33.59 6.51
N GLY A 10 -15.35 34.15 7.51
CA GLY A 10 -14.56 35.38 7.35
C GLY A 10 -13.19 35.22 6.63
N CYS A 11 -12.71 33.99 6.43
CA CYS A 11 -11.33 33.74 5.96
C CYS A 11 -11.18 33.46 4.46
N LEU A 12 -12.27 33.35 3.70
CA LEU A 12 -12.26 33.03 2.25
C LEU A 12 -13.05 34.00 1.36
N PHE A 13 -13.57 35.11 1.91
CA PHE A 13 -14.09 36.20 1.08
C PHE A 13 -12.98 37.21 0.79
N GLY A 14 -12.40 37.07 -0.39
CA GLY A 14 -11.36 37.96 -0.88
C GLY A 14 -11.39 38.17 -2.38
N VAL A 15 -12.57 38.28 -3.02
CA VAL A 15 -12.67 38.88 -4.36
C VAL A 15 -13.95 39.70 -4.49
N ALA A 16 -13.88 40.96 -4.07
CA ALA A 16 -14.53 42.09 -4.71
C ALA A 16 -13.99 43.37 -4.07
N PHE A 17 -13.00 44.01 -4.70
CA PHE A 17 -12.76 45.44 -4.45
C PHE A 17 -12.37 46.17 -5.73
N VAL A 18 -13.23 47.12 -6.09
CA VAL A 18 -13.00 48.20 -7.04
C VAL A 18 -12.28 49.32 -6.29
N GLY A 19 -11.22 49.87 -6.90
CA GLY A 19 -10.91 51.30 -6.76
C GLY A 19 -9.60 51.69 -6.04
N LEU A 20 -8.62 52.05 -6.87
CA LEU A 20 -7.57 53.07 -6.68
C LEU A 20 -6.71 53.06 -5.40
N GLN A 21 -5.44 52.65 -5.56
CA GLN A 21 -4.33 53.21 -4.79
C GLN A 21 -3.25 53.74 -5.72
N LEU A 22 -2.82 54.96 -5.43
CA LEU A 22 -1.77 55.70 -6.12
C LEU A 22 -0.42 55.01 -5.90
N ALA A 23 0.19 54.56 -7.01
CA ALA A 23 1.53 54.02 -7.03
C ALA A 23 2.55 55.14 -6.70
N THR A 24 3.34 54.92 -5.65
CA THR A 24 4.66 55.55 -5.53
C THR A 24 5.68 54.55 -6.04
N ALA A 25 6.49 54.97 -7.02
CA ALA A 25 7.44 54.11 -7.69
C ALA A 25 8.83 54.20 -7.06
N ALA A 26 9.45 53.01 -6.98
CA ALA A 26 10.87 52.71 -7.05
C ALA A 26 11.72 52.75 -5.77
N SER A 27 12.11 51.56 -5.31
CA SER A 27 13.49 51.12 -5.48
C SER A 27 13.51 49.61 -5.78
N ALA A 28 14.65 49.08 -6.25
CA ALA A 28 14.79 47.68 -6.68
C ALA A 28 14.62 46.71 -5.50
N GLU A 29 13.37 46.34 -5.22
CA GLU A 29 13.02 45.49 -4.09
C GLU A 29 13.30 44.03 -4.42
N SER A 30 14.27 43.46 -3.69
CA SER A 30 14.49 42.03 -3.60
C SER A 30 13.15 41.31 -3.42
N SER A 31 12.90 40.22 -4.14
CA SER A 31 11.76 39.34 -3.87
C SER A 31 11.81 38.93 -2.40
N GLU A 32 11.05 39.60 -1.54
CA GLU A 32 11.01 39.32 -0.11
C GLU A 32 10.30 37.97 0.06
N LYS A 33 11.10 36.92 0.24
CA LYS A 33 10.60 35.56 0.46
C LYS A 33 9.89 35.52 1.82
N PRO A 34 8.74 34.84 1.94
CA PRO A 34 8.06 34.73 3.23
C PRO A 34 9.02 34.17 4.30
N PRO A 35 9.06 34.72 5.52
CA PRO A 35 10.02 34.34 6.53
C PRO A 35 9.81 32.90 7.01
N PHE A 36 8.60 32.36 6.86
CA PHE A 36 8.27 30.97 7.19
C PHE A 36 8.72 29.95 6.13
N LEU A 37 9.11 30.39 4.93
CA LEU A 37 9.66 29.52 3.91
C LEU A 37 11.19 29.49 4.02
N PRO A 38 11.83 28.33 4.09
CA PRO A 38 13.28 28.23 3.99
C PRO A 38 13.84 28.75 2.66
N GLU A 39 15.13 29.10 2.63
CA GLU A 39 15.78 29.73 1.46
C GLU A 39 15.66 28.92 0.17
N TYR A 40 15.68 27.60 0.28
CA TYR A 40 15.56 26.72 -0.89
C TYR A 40 14.21 26.82 -1.61
N TYR A 41 13.21 27.55 -1.09
CA TYR A 41 11.98 27.89 -1.81
C TYR A 41 12.11 29.08 -2.78
N ALA A 42 13.21 29.85 -2.71
CA ALA A 42 13.42 31.01 -3.59
C ALA A 42 13.20 30.73 -5.09
N PRO A 43 13.58 29.56 -5.65
CA PRO A 43 13.29 29.25 -7.05
C PRO A 43 11.80 29.24 -7.43
N LEU A 44 10.87 29.06 -6.47
CA LEU A 44 9.43 29.16 -6.74
C LEU A 44 8.95 30.61 -6.95
N LEU A 45 9.74 31.60 -6.49
CA LEU A 45 9.49 33.03 -6.65
C LEU A 45 10.02 33.57 -7.98
N VAL A 46 10.32 32.68 -8.94
CA VAL A 46 10.81 33.02 -10.27
C VAL A 46 9.81 32.52 -11.30
N ASP A 47 9.53 33.35 -12.30
CA ASP A 47 8.77 32.97 -13.49
C ASP A 47 9.52 33.31 -14.77
N ASN A 48 9.64 32.34 -15.68
CA ASN A 48 10.41 32.46 -16.92
C ASN A 48 11.83 33.03 -16.73
N GLY A 49 12.50 32.63 -15.65
CA GLY A 49 13.85 33.10 -15.30
C GLY A 49 13.91 34.51 -14.70
N GLN A 50 12.78 35.20 -14.57
CA GLN A 50 12.67 36.50 -13.95
C GLN A 50 12.09 36.39 -12.53
N PRO A 51 12.66 37.06 -11.52
CA PRO A 51 12.05 37.12 -10.20
C PRO A 51 10.64 37.71 -10.28
N LEU A 52 9.71 37.18 -9.50
CA LEU A 52 8.39 37.78 -9.29
C LEU A 52 8.54 38.87 -8.21
N PRO A 53 8.31 40.16 -8.55
CA PRO A 53 8.25 41.22 -7.58
C PRO A 53 7.22 40.93 -6.49
N TYR A 54 7.60 41.21 -5.25
CA TYR A 54 6.69 41.22 -4.13
C TYR A 54 5.67 42.36 -4.29
N LEU A 55 4.39 42.07 -4.05
CA LEU A 55 3.29 43.02 -4.23
C LEU A 55 2.70 43.43 -2.87
N ASN A 56 2.31 42.46 -2.05
CA ASN A 56 1.77 42.75 -0.72
C ASN A 56 1.85 41.54 0.24
N HIS A 57 1.62 41.85 1.52
CA HIS A 57 1.56 40.92 2.63
C HIS A 57 0.36 41.26 3.51
N VAL A 58 -0.36 40.23 3.94
CA VAL A 58 -1.49 40.35 4.87
C VAL A 58 -1.31 39.33 5.98
N LEU A 59 -1.06 39.82 7.20
CA LEU A 59 -1.09 38.99 8.40
C LEU A 59 -2.54 38.82 8.87
N LYS A 60 -3.02 37.58 8.92
CA LYS A 60 -4.35 37.21 9.44
C LYS A 60 -4.19 36.55 10.82
N GLU A 61 -5.24 36.52 11.63
CA GLU A 61 -5.21 35.90 12.97
C GLU A 61 -4.69 34.45 12.97
N THR A 62 -4.97 33.70 11.89
CA THR A 62 -4.64 32.28 11.77
C THR A 62 -3.66 31.97 10.64
N GLY A 63 -3.16 32.98 9.93
CA GLY A 63 -2.31 32.74 8.78
C GLY A 63 -1.58 33.94 8.22
N ASP A 64 -0.71 33.68 7.27
CA ASP A 64 0.25 34.64 6.73
C ASP A 64 0.24 34.58 5.20
N PHE A 65 -0.21 35.65 4.55
CA PHE A 65 -0.47 35.68 3.11
C PHE A 65 0.48 36.64 2.39
N TYR A 66 1.14 36.15 1.35
CA TYR A 66 2.06 36.92 0.50
C TYR A 66 1.61 36.83 -0.96
N ARG A 67 1.68 37.94 -1.67
CA ARG A 67 1.39 38.01 -3.10
C ARG A 67 2.57 38.58 -3.87
N TYR A 68 2.84 37.96 -5.01
CA TYR A 68 3.86 38.35 -5.97
C TYR A 68 3.21 38.47 -7.34
N GLN A 69 3.67 39.41 -8.17
CA GLN A 69 3.07 39.64 -9.48
C GLN A 69 4.14 39.99 -10.52
N ALA A 70 4.11 39.32 -11.67
CA ALA A 70 4.98 39.62 -12.79
C ALA A 70 4.75 41.07 -13.26
N LYS A 71 5.81 41.75 -13.71
CA LYS A 71 5.76 43.18 -14.11
C LYS A 71 4.80 43.44 -15.27
N ASP A 72 4.56 42.45 -16.12
CA ASP A 72 3.63 42.50 -17.26
C ASP A 72 2.23 42.02 -16.89
N HIS A 73 1.97 41.74 -15.60
CA HIS A 73 0.72 41.17 -15.06
C HIS A 73 0.33 39.82 -15.68
N SER A 74 1.25 39.13 -16.37
CA SER A 74 0.98 37.84 -17.01
C SER A 74 0.77 36.71 -16.00
N ALA A 75 1.34 36.86 -14.80
CA ALA A 75 1.31 35.87 -13.74
C ALA A 75 1.23 36.49 -12.34
N THR A 76 0.53 35.80 -11.45
CA THR A 76 0.49 36.08 -10.01
C THR A 76 0.86 34.81 -9.25
N LEU A 77 1.64 34.95 -8.18
CA LEU A 77 1.88 33.88 -7.21
C LEU A 77 1.38 34.34 -5.85
N GLU A 78 0.52 33.56 -5.24
CA GLU A 78 0.07 33.74 -3.87
C GLU A 78 0.61 32.60 -3.01
N ILE A 79 1.05 32.94 -1.80
CA ILE A 79 1.56 31.99 -0.82
C ILE A 79 0.86 32.26 0.51
N ASP A 80 0.12 31.28 1.00
CA ASP A 80 -0.54 31.33 2.31
C ASP A 80 0.05 30.27 3.25
N ARG A 81 0.19 30.63 4.52
CA ARG A 81 0.46 29.69 5.61
C ARG A 81 -0.69 29.75 6.61
N VAL A 82 -1.43 28.67 6.73
CA VAL A 82 -2.44 28.50 7.77
C VAL A 82 -1.85 27.74 8.95
N GLN A 83 -1.80 28.36 10.13
CA GLN A 83 -1.29 27.73 11.34
C GLN A 83 -2.26 26.67 11.86
N CYS A 84 -1.73 25.55 12.32
CA CYS A 84 -2.55 24.50 12.93
C CYS A 84 -1.77 23.71 13.97
N ARG A 85 -2.49 23.17 14.97
CA ARG A 85 -1.91 22.19 15.88
C ARG A 85 -1.78 20.86 15.15
N ARG A 86 -0.70 20.11 15.42
CA ARG A 86 -0.42 18.79 14.81
C ARG A 86 -1.66 17.88 14.73
N SER A 87 -2.41 17.75 15.83
CA SER A 87 -3.60 16.89 15.91
C SER A 87 -4.77 17.34 15.03
N ASN A 88 -4.80 18.62 14.62
CA ASN A 88 -5.90 19.18 13.83
C ASN A 88 -5.48 19.59 12.41
N CYS A 89 -4.18 19.53 12.06
CA CYS A 89 -3.69 19.96 10.74
C CYS A 89 -4.31 19.16 9.59
N ILE A 90 -4.63 17.88 9.79
CA ILE A 90 -5.34 17.07 8.78
C ILE A 90 -6.75 17.60 8.50
N ASN A 91 -7.46 18.08 9.52
CA ASN A 91 -8.78 18.66 9.37
C ASN A 91 -8.71 20.03 8.69
N VAL A 92 -7.72 20.85 9.06
CA VAL A 92 -7.48 22.15 8.40
C VAL A 92 -7.19 21.95 6.91
N PHE A 93 -6.31 21.00 6.58
CA PHE A 93 -6.04 20.62 5.19
C PHE A 93 -7.33 20.19 4.46
N GLY A 94 -8.11 19.27 5.03
CA GLY A 94 -9.37 18.82 4.44
C GLY A 94 -10.41 19.93 4.26
N ASN A 95 -10.46 20.89 5.19
CA ASN A 95 -11.35 22.06 5.11
C ASN A 95 -10.93 23.02 4.00
N ILE A 96 -9.62 23.28 3.83
CA ILE A 96 -9.11 24.11 2.73
C ILE A 96 -9.58 23.55 1.39
N LEU A 97 -9.41 22.24 1.18
CA LEU A 97 -9.86 21.59 -0.07
C LEU A 97 -11.39 21.65 -0.23
N ALA A 98 -12.14 21.51 0.86
CA ALA A 98 -13.61 21.60 0.83
C ALA A 98 -14.12 23.00 0.51
N VAL A 99 -13.46 24.06 0.98
CA VAL A 99 -13.90 25.43 0.66
C VAL A 99 -13.58 25.80 -0.78
N VAL A 100 -12.45 25.34 -1.34
CA VAL A 100 -12.13 25.57 -2.75
C VAL A 100 -13.20 24.97 -3.67
N ASN A 101 -13.78 23.82 -3.31
CA ASN A 101 -14.93 23.24 -4.03
C ASN A 101 -16.19 24.12 -4.03
N GLN A 102 -16.33 25.05 -3.10
CA GLN A 102 -17.56 25.82 -2.87
C GLN A 102 -17.48 27.27 -3.39
N GLN A 103 -16.39 27.64 -4.06
CA GLN A 103 -16.21 29.00 -4.56
C GLN A 103 -17.11 29.25 -5.79
N PRO A 104 -17.99 30.28 -5.74
CA PRO A 104 -19.02 30.50 -6.77
C PRO A 104 -18.48 31.04 -8.10
N ASP A 105 -17.28 31.62 -8.10
CA ASP A 105 -16.59 32.21 -9.25
C ASP A 105 -15.80 31.16 -10.07
N ILE A 106 -15.70 29.93 -9.57
CA ILE A 106 -15.03 28.83 -10.26
C ILE A 106 -15.97 28.27 -11.34
N VAL A 107 -15.54 28.36 -12.60
CA VAL A 107 -16.21 27.75 -13.75
C VAL A 107 -15.94 26.24 -13.78
N LYS A 108 -14.71 25.83 -13.48
CA LYS A 108 -14.31 24.43 -13.41
C LYS A 108 -13.17 24.24 -12.42
N LEU A 109 -13.27 23.19 -11.61
CA LEU A 109 -12.20 22.73 -10.72
C LEU A 109 -11.80 21.32 -11.12
N THR A 110 -10.51 21.01 -11.06
CA THR A 110 -10.02 19.64 -11.27
C THR A 110 -8.88 19.37 -10.32
N PHE A 111 -9.04 18.37 -9.45
CA PHE A 111 -7.93 17.82 -8.68
C PHE A 111 -7.14 16.87 -9.57
N GLU A 112 -5.82 16.96 -9.52
CA GLU A 112 -4.92 16.20 -10.38
C GLU A 112 -4.02 15.25 -9.57
N ASP A 113 -3.69 15.62 -8.33
CA ASP A 113 -3.00 14.80 -7.34
C ASP A 113 -3.55 15.16 -5.96
N MET A 114 -3.81 14.17 -5.11
CA MET A 114 -4.29 14.38 -3.74
C MET A 114 -4.05 13.14 -2.91
N ASP A 115 -3.39 13.33 -1.76
CA ASP A 115 -3.31 12.37 -0.67
C ASP A 115 -3.60 13.09 0.67
N ASN A 116 -3.25 12.46 1.80
CA ASN A 116 -3.47 13.05 3.11
C ASN A 116 -2.46 14.16 3.51
N ARG A 117 -1.50 14.48 2.64
CA ARG A 117 -0.39 15.44 2.87
C ARG A 117 -0.34 16.52 1.80
N ASP A 118 -0.60 16.17 0.55
CA ASP A 118 -0.42 17.01 -0.62
C ASP A 118 -1.71 17.05 -1.43
N ALA A 119 -2.03 18.20 -2.03
CA ALA A 119 -3.04 18.29 -3.07
C ALA A 119 -2.61 19.27 -4.17
N ARG A 120 -2.99 18.95 -5.39
CA ARG A 120 -2.86 19.79 -6.58
C ARG A 120 -4.20 19.91 -7.26
N ALA A 121 -4.61 21.14 -7.54
CA ALA A 121 -5.80 21.43 -8.30
C ALA A 121 -5.57 22.50 -9.36
N THR A 122 -6.26 22.37 -10.48
CA THR A 122 -6.38 23.42 -11.50
C THR A 122 -7.76 24.04 -11.40
N ILE A 123 -7.80 25.37 -11.30
CA ILE A 123 -8.97 26.20 -11.08
C ILE A 123 -9.16 27.08 -12.32
N PHE A 124 -10.29 26.94 -12.98
CA PHE A 124 -10.68 27.77 -14.12
C PHE A 124 -11.71 28.79 -13.67
N ARG A 125 -11.40 30.08 -13.88
CA ARG A 125 -12.30 31.22 -13.74
C ARG A 125 -12.56 31.83 -15.13
N ALA A 126 -13.45 32.81 -15.19
CA ALA A 126 -13.81 33.46 -16.45
C ALA A 126 -12.59 34.06 -17.19
N GLU A 127 -11.65 34.66 -16.44
CA GLU A 127 -10.51 35.38 -17.01
C GLU A 127 -9.14 34.76 -16.69
N THR A 128 -9.09 33.85 -15.71
CA THR A 128 -7.84 33.28 -15.21
C THR A 128 -7.88 31.76 -15.09
N VAL A 129 -6.69 31.17 -15.13
CA VAL A 129 -6.46 29.77 -14.77
C VAL A 129 -5.42 29.76 -13.67
N SER A 130 -5.75 29.16 -12.53
CA SER A 130 -4.86 29.04 -11.40
C SER A 130 -4.52 27.58 -11.13
N THR A 131 -3.28 27.30 -10.76
CA THR A 131 -2.87 26.02 -10.20
C THR A 131 -2.60 26.21 -8.71
N MET A 132 -3.31 25.46 -7.89
CA MET A 132 -3.18 25.46 -6.44
C MET A 132 -2.42 24.23 -5.96
N PHE A 133 -1.41 24.44 -5.14
CA PHE A 133 -0.70 23.41 -4.40
C PHE A 133 -0.96 23.58 -2.91
N VAL A 134 -1.39 22.51 -2.24
CA VAL A 134 -1.65 22.53 -0.80
C VAL A 134 -0.77 21.49 -0.15
N PHE A 135 0.06 21.90 0.81
CA PHE A 135 1.00 21.05 1.52
C PHE A 135 0.73 21.09 3.01
N ARG A 136 0.27 19.97 3.57
CA ARG A 136 0.19 19.78 5.02
C ARG A 136 1.61 19.67 5.59
N MET A 137 1.90 20.42 6.62
CA MET A 137 3.16 20.41 7.37
C MET A 137 2.89 19.92 8.80
N PRO A 138 3.93 19.63 9.61
CA PRO A 138 3.77 19.24 11.01
C PRO A 138 2.87 20.16 11.87
N SER A 139 2.91 21.47 11.62
CA SER A 139 2.23 22.50 12.42
C SER A 139 1.59 23.61 11.59
N SER A 140 1.41 23.39 10.29
CA SER A 140 0.77 24.36 9.39
C SER A 140 0.28 23.67 8.11
N VAL A 141 -0.47 24.40 7.30
CA VAL A 141 -0.77 24.06 5.91
C VAL A 141 -0.26 25.20 5.04
N HIS A 142 0.59 24.89 4.07
CA HIS A 142 1.08 25.87 3.10
C HIS A 142 0.28 25.76 1.81
N ILE A 143 -0.14 26.89 1.25
CA ILE A 143 -0.91 26.97 0.02
C ILE A 143 -0.11 27.84 -0.95
N PHE A 144 0.07 27.36 -2.17
CA PHE A 144 0.67 28.11 -3.27
C PHE A 144 -0.36 28.20 -4.38
N ILE A 145 -0.73 29.38 -4.83
CA ILE A 145 -1.63 29.58 -5.96
C ILE A 145 -0.88 30.33 -7.04
N TYR A 146 -0.62 29.65 -8.14
CA TYR A 146 -0.02 30.25 -9.32
C TYR A 146 -1.10 30.54 -10.35
N GLU A 147 -1.33 31.80 -10.68
CA GLU A 147 -2.39 32.24 -11.58
C GLU A 147 -1.84 32.90 -12.83
N ILE A 148 -2.44 32.58 -13.99
CA ILE A 148 -2.21 33.25 -15.27
C ILE A 148 -3.54 33.60 -15.95
N THR A 149 -3.48 34.42 -17.00
CA THR A 149 -4.68 34.70 -17.81
C THR A 149 -5.14 33.47 -18.60
N ALA A 150 -6.45 33.32 -18.79
CA ALA A 150 -7.04 32.24 -19.58
C ALA A 150 -6.55 32.27 -21.04
N ALA A 151 -6.32 33.47 -21.58
CA ALA A 151 -5.76 33.66 -22.91
C ALA A 151 -4.32 33.13 -23.04
N ALA A 152 -3.48 33.30 -22.01
CA ALA A 152 -2.13 32.74 -21.97
C ALA A 152 -2.18 31.20 -21.86
N TYR A 153 -3.05 30.68 -21.00
CA TYR A 153 -3.24 29.23 -20.85
C TYR A 153 -3.66 28.54 -22.15
N ALA A 154 -4.61 29.12 -22.89
CA ALA A 154 -5.14 28.52 -24.12
C ALA A 154 -4.12 28.45 -25.27
N LYS A 155 -3.13 29.34 -25.29
CA LYS A 155 -2.14 29.46 -26.38
C LYS A 155 -0.86 28.65 -26.12
N ASP A 156 -0.63 28.19 -24.90
CA ASP A 156 0.67 27.74 -24.46
C ASP A 156 0.61 26.33 -23.83
N ARG A 157 0.91 25.30 -24.63
CA ARG A 157 1.09 23.93 -24.12
C ARG A 157 2.26 23.82 -23.14
N GLU A 158 3.27 24.68 -23.24
CA GLU A 158 4.37 24.70 -22.28
C GLU A 158 3.92 25.20 -20.91
N ALA A 159 2.85 26.00 -20.81
CA ALA A 159 2.31 26.44 -19.53
C ALA A 159 1.91 25.26 -18.63
N ILE A 160 1.31 24.21 -19.21
CA ILE A 160 0.94 22.98 -18.50
C ILE A 160 2.21 22.27 -17.97
N LEU A 161 3.25 22.17 -18.80
CA LEU A 161 4.53 21.58 -18.40
C LEU A 161 5.23 22.40 -17.31
N ARG A 162 5.17 23.73 -17.38
CA ARG A 162 5.69 24.63 -16.35
C ARG A 162 4.97 24.44 -15.01
N PHE A 163 3.64 24.28 -15.00
CA PHE A 163 2.88 24.03 -13.76
C PHE A 163 3.25 22.69 -13.12
N ASN A 164 3.39 21.64 -13.94
CA ASN A 164 3.84 20.34 -13.46
C ASN A 164 5.24 20.43 -12.84
N LYS A 165 6.18 21.13 -13.49
CA LYS A 165 7.53 21.32 -12.96
C LYS A 165 7.53 22.11 -11.65
N LYS A 166 6.77 23.20 -11.56
CA LYS A 166 6.63 23.98 -10.32
C LYS A 166 6.01 23.15 -9.19
N PHE A 167 5.02 22.30 -9.48
CA PHE A 167 4.45 21.39 -8.47
C PHE A 167 5.49 20.41 -7.93
N GLN A 168 6.19 19.70 -8.80
CA GLN A 168 7.19 18.71 -8.37
C GLN A 168 8.30 19.36 -7.55
N GLN A 169 8.74 20.55 -7.96
CA GLN A 169 9.72 21.33 -7.20
C GLN A 169 9.18 21.76 -5.83
N ALA A 170 7.96 22.30 -5.76
CA ALA A 170 7.33 22.70 -4.51
C ALA A 170 7.10 21.51 -3.56
N ARG A 171 6.71 20.34 -4.10
CA ARG A 171 6.55 19.10 -3.35
C ARG A 171 7.89 18.60 -2.79
N ALA A 172 8.96 18.64 -3.58
CA ALA A 172 10.31 18.31 -3.11
C ALA A 172 10.75 19.22 -1.96
N PHE A 173 10.51 20.53 -2.08
CA PHE A 173 10.79 21.49 -1.02
C PHE A 173 9.92 21.27 0.24
N ALA A 174 8.64 20.93 0.05
CA ALA A 174 7.74 20.58 1.16
C ALA A 174 8.22 19.31 1.89
N ASN A 175 8.65 18.29 1.16
CA ASN A 175 9.20 17.06 1.75
C ASN A 175 10.51 17.32 2.50
N ARG A 176 11.41 18.16 1.97
CA ARG A 176 12.59 18.63 2.70
C ARG A 176 12.21 19.34 4.00
N ASN A 177 11.25 20.27 3.94
CA ASN A 177 10.82 21.04 5.11
C ASN A 177 10.15 20.14 6.17
N ARG A 178 9.35 19.16 5.74
CA ARG A 178 8.77 18.13 6.62
C ARG A 178 9.86 17.33 7.32
N TYR A 179 10.91 16.93 6.61
CA TYR A 179 12.04 16.23 7.20
C TYR A 179 12.77 17.08 8.24
N GLU A 180 13.13 18.33 7.92
CA GLU A 180 13.83 19.24 8.83
C GLU A 180 12.99 19.49 10.11
N GLN A 181 11.69 19.72 9.98
CA GLN A 181 10.78 19.86 11.13
C GLN A 181 10.57 18.54 11.89
N ALA A 182 10.50 17.41 11.19
CA ALA A 182 10.32 16.10 11.83
C ALA A 182 11.56 15.70 12.64
N LEU A 183 12.76 16.01 12.16
CA LEU A 183 14.01 15.83 12.91
C LEU A 183 13.97 16.61 14.23
N ALA A 184 13.56 17.87 14.20
CA ALA A 184 13.44 18.70 15.40
C ALA A 184 12.36 18.18 16.37
N GLY A 185 11.33 17.51 15.84
CA GLY A 185 10.24 16.91 16.62
C GLY A 185 10.51 15.48 17.12
N GLY A 186 11.65 14.88 16.79
CA GLY A 186 12.07 13.56 17.23
C GLY A 186 11.36 12.38 16.56
N ASN A 187 11.55 11.17 17.10
CA ASN A 187 11.20 9.90 16.46
C ASN A 187 9.70 9.77 16.09
N VAL A 188 8.80 10.28 16.94
CA VAL A 188 7.35 10.22 16.66
C VAL A 188 7.00 11.03 15.42
N MET A 189 7.64 12.19 15.24
CA MET A 189 7.42 13.02 14.07
C MET A 189 8.05 12.42 12.82
N MET A 190 9.24 11.84 12.95
CA MET A 190 9.87 11.11 11.84
C MET A 190 8.97 9.97 11.33
N GLY A 191 8.41 9.15 12.22
CA GLY A 191 7.51 8.07 11.83
C GLY A 191 6.21 8.53 11.17
N LEU A 192 5.63 9.66 11.61
CA LEU A 192 4.41 10.21 11.00
C LEU A 192 4.61 10.67 9.55
N TRP A 193 5.83 11.06 9.19
CA TRP A 193 6.17 11.60 7.87
C TRP A 193 7.05 10.66 7.04
N THR A 194 7.11 9.38 7.39
CA THR A 194 7.90 8.31 6.74
C THR A 194 7.93 8.45 5.23
N ASP A 195 6.77 8.42 4.57
CA ASP A 195 6.66 8.47 3.11
C ASP A 195 7.18 9.79 2.51
N SER A 196 7.00 10.92 3.20
CA SER A 196 7.51 12.23 2.74
C SER A 196 9.02 12.31 2.88
N ILE A 197 9.57 11.73 3.96
CA ILE A 197 11.01 11.67 4.21
C ILE A 197 11.67 10.73 3.21
N ARG A 198 11.06 9.57 2.93
CA ARG A 198 11.51 8.66 1.87
C ARG A 198 11.52 9.37 0.51
N SER A 199 10.43 10.05 0.16
CA SER A 199 10.34 10.82 -1.09
C SER A 199 11.41 11.90 -1.19
N TYR A 200 11.74 12.58 -0.08
CA TYR A 200 12.84 13.54 -0.05
C TYR A 200 14.20 12.88 -0.30
N ALA A 201 14.47 11.75 0.34
CA ALA A 201 15.71 11.01 0.12
C ALA A 201 15.86 10.54 -1.33
N LEU A 202 14.78 10.03 -1.94
CA LEU A 202 14.79 9.62 -3.35
C LEU A 202 15.05 10.81 -4.28
N ALA A 203 14.43 11.97 -4.03
CA ALA A 203 14.70 13.17 -4.81
C ALA A 203 16.16 13.66 -4.69
N LEU A 204 16.82 13.42 -3.55
CA LEU A 204 18.25 13.68 -3.40
C LEU A 204 19.10 12.71 -4.25
N LEU A 205 18.72 11.43 -4.32
CA LEU A 205 19.38 10.46 -5.22
C LEU A 205 19.23 10.85 -6.69
N ASP A 206 18.02 11.24 -7.10
CA ASP A 206 17.74 11.71 -8.47
C ASP A 206 18.52 12.98 -8.84
N SER A 207 18.90 13.77 -7.84
CA SER A 207 19.71 14.98 -7.99
C SER A 207 21.21 14.73 -7.76
N GLU A 208 21.65 13.47 -7.76
CA GLU A 208 23.03 13.02 -7.55
C GLU A 208 23.64 13.41 -6.19
N LYS A 209 22.82 13.78 -5.20
CA LYS A 209 23.24 14.12 -3.82
C LYS A 209 23.24 12.89 -2.93
N LYS A 210 24.03 11.88 -3.32
CA LYS A 210 24.02 10.55 -2.72
C LYS A 210 24.32 10.54 -1.21
N SER A 211 25.32 11.31 -0.75
CA SER A 211 25.68 11.37 0.69
C SER A 211 24.54 11.88 1.55
N ASP A 212 23.85 12.92 1.09
CA ASP A 212 22.73 13.53 1.81
C ASP A 212 21.54 12.56 1.84
N ALA A 213 21.25 11.92 0.70
CA ALA A 213 20.20 10.91 0.61
C ALA A 213 20.43 9.75 1.58
N VAL A 214 21.64 9.19 1.61
CA VAL A 214 22.02 8.11 2.53
C VAL A 214 21.87 8.55 3.98
N SER A 215 22.26 9.78 4.34
CA SER A 215 22.08 10.31 5.70
C SER A 215 20.61 10.42 6.10
N VAL A 216 19.75 10.87 5.18
CA VAL A 216 18.29 10.93 5.40
C VAL A 216 17.73 9.51 5.58
N LEU A 217 18.09 8.57 4.71
CA LEU A 217 17.63 7.17 4.76
C LEU A 217 18.06 6.47 6.05
N GLN A 218 19.31 6.64 6.50
CA GLN A 218 19.80 6.08 7.75
C GLN A 218 18.96 6.53 8.95
N ARG A 219 18.61 7.82 9.01
CA ARG A 219 17.74 8.35 10.07
C ARG A 219 16.30 7.84 9.93
N LEU A 220 15.79 7.77 8.70
CA LEU A 220 14.46 7.24 8.42
C LEU A 220 14.33 5.81 8.95
N VAL A 221 15.19 4.89 8.52
CA VAL A 221 15.11 3.48 8.92
C VAL A 221 15.40 3.27 10.41
N ALA A 222 16.26 4.10 11.02
CA ALA A 222 16.48 4.07 12.47
C ALA A 222 15.22 4.43 13.27
N THR A 223 14.38 5.33 12.76
CA THR A 223 13.15 5.76 13.42
C THR A 223 11.91 4.97 12.98
N THR A 224 11.94 4.38 11.79
CA THR A 224 10.86 3.60 11.19
C THR A 224 11.45 2.32 10.59
N PRO A 225 11.82 1.34 11.44
CA PRO A 225 12.54 0.12 11.02
C PRO A 225 11.72 -0.84 10.14
N PHE A 226 10.45 -0.53 9.92
CA PHE A 226 9.56 -1.31 9.05
C PHE A 226 9.28 -0.60 7.71
N ASP A 227 9.96 0.52 7.43
CA ASP A 227 9.98 1.12 6.11
C ASP A 227 10.93 0.35 5.18
N PHE A 228 10.45 -0.79 4.66
CA PHE A 228 11.27 -1.69 3.86
C PHE A 228 11.71 -1.08 2.52
N GLU A 229 10.92 -0.15 1.96
CA GLU A 229 11.34 0.64 0.79
C GLU A 229 12.50 1.59 1.14
N GLY A 230 12.46 2.21 2.32
CA GLY A 230 13.58 2.99 2.86
C GLY A 230 14.84 2.12 3.05
N HIS A 231 14.69 0.91 3.59
CA HIS A 231 15.78 -0.06 3.68
C HIS A 231 16.30 -0.48 2.31
N LEU A 232 15.44 -0.67 1.30
CA LEU A 232 15.84 -1.06 -0.05
C LEU A 232 16.68 0.05 -0.69
N ALA A 233 16.20 1.30 -0.60
CA ALA A 233 16.94 2.45 -1.10
C ALA A 233 18.30 2.59 -0.39
N LEU A 234 18.36 2.34 0.93
CA LEU A 234 19.61 2.39 1.69
C LEU A 234 20.57 1.26 1.30
N MET A 235 20.06 0.03 1.13
CA MET A 235 20.83 -1.13 0.66
C MET A 235 21.50 -0.86 -0.69
N GLN A 236 20.78 -0.23 -1.63
CA GLN A 236 21.27 0.03 -2.99
C GLN A 236 22.27 1.19 -3.06
N ASN A 237 22.27 2.10 -2.08
CA ASN A 237 23.00 3.36 -2.17
C ASN A 237 24.03 3.60 -1.05
N ALA A 238 24.03 2.83 0.03
CA ALA A 238 25.04 2.98 1.08
C ALA A 238 26.44 2.58 0.56
N GLU A 239 27.44 3.41 0.86
CA GLU A 239 28.85 3.11 0.56
C GLU A 239 29.45 2.12 1.58
N ASP A 240 29.00 2.21 2.84
CA ASP A 240 29.37 1.26 3.88
C ASP A 240 28.68 -0.10 3.64
N PRO A 241 29.45 -1.17 3.37
CA PRO A 241 28.88 -2.50 3.14
C PRO A 241 28.14 -3.04 4.36
N GLY A 242 28.52 -2.65 5.57
CA GLY A 242 27.84 -3.06 6.81
C GLY A 242 26.39 -2.56 6.84
N THR A 243 26.21 -1.26 6.62
CA THR A 243 24.88 -0.61 6.55
C THR A 243 24.00 -1.22 5.47
N ALA A 244 24.56 -1.43 4.27
CA ALA A 244 23.83 -2.03 3.15
C ALA A 244 23.37 -3.45 3.49
N ARG A 245 24.28 -4.27 4.04
CA ARG A 245 24.01 -5.64 4.48
C ARG A 245 22.94 -5.68 5.57
N THR A 246 23.04 -4.86 6.61
CA THR A 246 22.04 -4.81 7.69
C THR A 246 20.65 -4.47 7.15
N SER A 247 20.55 -3.53 6.20
CA SER A 247 19.26 -3.21 5.58
C SER A 247 18.68 -4.37 4.77
N ALA A 248 19.52 -5.06 4.00
CA ALA A 248 19.12 -6.27 3.28
C ALA A 248 18.64 -7.38 4.24
N GLU A 249 19.35 -7.60 5.35
CA GLU A 249 18.97 -8.59 6.37
C GLU A 249 17.64 -8.24 7.05
N VAL A 250 17.35 -6.96 7.31
CA VAL A 250 16.06 -6.51 7.83
C VAL A 250 14.93 -6.82 6.85
N ILE A 251 15.10 -6.49 5.57
CA ILE A 251 14.11 -6.79 4.53
C ILE A 251 13.87 -8.31 4.46
N LEU A 252 14.94 -9.10 4.31
CA LEU A 252 14.86 -10.55 4.19
C LEU A 252 14.11 -11.18 5.38
N LYS A 253 14.37 -10.68 6.59
CA LYS A 253 13.79 -11.21 7.82
C LYS A 253 12.33 -10.81 8.05
N HIS A 254 11.91 -9.64 7.58
CA HIS A 254 10.65 -9.03 8.01
C HIS A 254 9.66 -8.73 6.89
N ALA A 255 10.12 -8.44 5.68
CA ALA A 255 9.24 -8.09 4.56
C ALA A 255 8.34 -9.28 4.15
N GLU A 256 7.07 -8.98 3.91
CA GLU A 256 6.09 -9.92 3.35
C GLU A 256 5.93 -9.76 1.83
N ASP A 257 6.57 -8.74 1.25
CA ASP A 257 6.57 -8.46 -0.18
C ASP A 257 7.65 -9.30 -0.89
N PHE A 258 7.24 -9.99 -1.95
CA PHE A 258 8.10 -10.92 -2.68
C PHE A 258 9.21 -10.22 -3.47
N ASP A 259 8.93 -9.05 -4.05
CA ASP A 259 9.92 -8.31 -4.83
C ASP A 259 11.01 -7.71 -3.93
N LEU A 260 10.61 -7.18 -2.77
CA LEU A 260 11.54 -6.71 -1.75
C LEU A 260 12.43 -7.85 -1.24
N HIS A 261 11.83 -9.01 -0.93
CA HIS A 261 12.58 -10.19 -0.49
C HIS A 261 13.57 -10.65 -1.55
N THR A 262 13.14 -10.74 -2.81
CA THR A 262 13.98 -11.17 -3.95
C THR A 262 15.19 -10.24 -4.14
N LYS A 263 14.98 -8.92 -4.09
CA LYS A 263 16.07 -7.93 -4.22
C LYS A 263 17.09 -8.05 -3.07
N ALA A 264 16.61 -8.20 -1.83
CA ALA A 264 17.47 -8.34 -0.66
C ALA A 264 18.25 -9.67 -0.66
N ALA A 265 17.58 -10.78 -1.00
CA ALA A 265 18.16 -12.11 -1.11
C ALA A 265 19.28 -12.16 -2.17
N ALA A 266 19.04 -11.58 -3.35
CA ALA A 266 20.04 -11.45 -4.40
C ALA A 266 21.25 -10.61 -3.95
N PHE A 267 21.02 -9.49 -3.26
CA PHE A 267 22.09 -8.65 -2.71
C PHE A 267 22.97 -9.41 -1.71
N LEU A 268 22.38 -10.27 -0.88
CA LEU A 268 23.10 -11.09 0.11
C LEU A 268 23.77 -12.34 -0.49
N GLY A 269 23.70 -12.53 -1.82
CA GLY A 269 24.28 -13.69 -2.51
C GLY A 269 23.55 -15.01 -2.22
N SER A 270 22.29 -14.93 -1.76
CA SER A 270 21.43 -16.08 -1.51
C SER A 270 20.12 -15.89 -2.26
N PRO A 271 20.12 -15.96 -3.62
CA PRO A 271 18.93 -15.70 -4.42
C PRO A 271 17.79 -16.65 -4.03
N PRO A 272 16.53 -16.22 -4.14
CA PRO A 272 15.39 -17.02 -3.75
C PRO A 272 15.30 -18.30 -4.57
N MET A 273 14.66 -19.32 -4.00
CA MET A 273 14.44 -20.59 -4.68
C MET A 273 13.76 -20.37 -6.04
N ALA A 274 14.38 -20.88 -7.11
CA ALA A 274 13.82 -20.81 -8.46
C ALA A 274 12.81 -21.93 -8.70
N ILE A 275 11.69 -21.64 -9.38
CA ILE A 275 10.64 -22.61 -9.70
C ILE A 275 11.17 -23.83 -10.46
N ASP A 276 12.19 -23.65 -11.30
CA ASP A 276 12.80 -24.75 -12.08
C ASP A 276 13.59 -25.74 -11.24
N THR A 277 13.95 -25.39 -10.01
CA THR A 277 14.60 -26.30 -9.06
C THR A 277 13.61 -27.25 -8.39
N ILE A 278 12.31 -26.97 -8.49
CA ILE A 278 11.25 -27.79 -7.92
C ILE A 278 10.92 -28.95 -8.87
N PRO A 279 10.97 -30.21 -8.41
CA PRO A 279 10.61 -31.36 -9.25
C PRO A 279 9.14 -31.30 -9.71
N TYR A 280 8.89 -31.82 -10.92
CA TYR A 280 7.53 -32.04 -11.40
C TYR A 280 6.78 -33.05 -10.53
N LEU A 281 5.45 -32.99 -10.57
CA LEU A 281 4.57 -33.91 -9.86
C LEU A 281 4.81 -35.38 -10.28
N ASP A 282 4.96 -36.25 -9.28
CA ASP A 282 5.21 -37.68 -9.48
C ASP A 282 3.88 -38.45 -9.61
N LYS A 283 3.76 -39.39 -10.55
CA LYS A 283 2.56 -40.25 -10.69
C LYS A 283 2.44 -41.31 -9.59
N ASP A 284 3.56 -41.68 -8.97
CA ASP A 284 3.66 -42.78 -8.01
C ASP A 284 3.72 -42.31 -6.55
N ALA A 285 3.38 -41.05 -6.28
CA ALA A 285 3.28 -40.55 -4.90
C ALA A 285 2.31 -41.42 -4.10
N SER A 286 2.76 -41.95 -2.96
CA SER A 286 1.98 -42.84 -2.11
C SER A 286 2.38 -42.71 -0.64
N GLY A 287 1.51 -43.17 0.27
CA GLY A 287 1.72 -43.00 1.71
C GLY A 287 1.39 -41.59 2.20
N LEU A 288 1.30 -41.45 3.54
CA LEU A 288 0.84 -40.22 4.19
C LEU A 288 1.85 -39.10 3.92
N GLN A 289 1.49 -38.17 3.03
CA GLN A 289 2.32 -37.01 2.71
C GLN A 289 1.47 -35.84 2.20
N LEU A 290 1.98 -34.64 2.41
CA LEU A 290 1.46 -33.41 1.81
C LEU A 290 2.32 -33.02 0.61
N ILE A 291 1.68 -32.82 -0.54
CA ILE A 291 2.30 -32.24 -1.72
C ILE A 291 1.82 -30.79 -1.86
N LEU A 292 2.74 -29.86 -1.73
CA LEU A 292 2.54 -28.43 -1.94
C LEU A 292 2.87 -28.07 -3.38
N ILE A 293 1.93 -27.40 -4.06
CA ILE A 293 2.06 -27.01 -5.46
C ILE A 293 1.95 -25.48 -5.57
N PRO A 294 3.00 -24.76 -5.96
CA PRO A 294 2.91 -23.33 -6.21
C PRO A 294 2.00 -23.05 -7.42
N LEU A 295 1.04 -22.14 -7.26
CA LEU A 295 0.07 -21.74 -8.29
C LEU A 295 0.23 -20.25 -8.62
N GLY A 296 1.21 -19.94 -9.47
CA GLY A 296 1.54 -18.57 -9.89
C GLY A 296 2.87 -18.05 -9.29
N PRO A 297 3.18 -16.75 -9.47
CA PRO A 297 4.36 -16.15 -8.87
C PRO A 297 4.19 -16.11 -7.35
N ILE A 298 4.87 -17.01 -6.64
CA ILE A 298 4.84 -17.06 -5.18
C ILE A 298 6.25 -17.10 -4.60
N ASP A 299 6.35 -16.66 -3.35
CA ASP A 299 7.58 -16.81 -2.57
C ASP A 299 7.78 -18.29 -2.17
N LEU A 300 8.68 -18.96 -2.88
CA LEU A 300 8.97 -20.39 -2.67
C LEU A 300 9.73 -20.65 -1.36
N ASP A 301 10.52 -19.69 -0.88
CA ASP A 301 11.20 -19.80 0.41
C ASP A 301 10.20 -19.71 1.57
N LEU A 302 9.23 -18.79 1.47
CA LEU A 302 8.11 -18.70 2.41
C LEU A 302 7.32 -20.02 2.46
N LEU A 303 7.03 -20.61 1.29
CA LEU A 303 6.31 -21.88 1.21
C LEU A 303 7.13 -23.03 1.83
N ALA A 304 8.44 -23.08 1.56
CA ALA A 304 9.33 -24.08 2.14
C ALA A 304 9.44 -23.97 3.67
N ASP A 305 9.50 -22.74 4.21
CA ASP A 305 9.54 -22.54 5.66
C ASP A 305 8.19 -22.86 6.32
N ALA A 306 7.07 -22.51 5.69
CA ALA A 306 5.75 -22.89 6.17
C ALA A 306 5.55 -24.42 6.16
N ALA A 307 6.11 -25.11 5.16
CA ALA A 307 6.13 -26.57 5.09
C ALA A 307 6.83 -27.18 6.30
N LYS A 308 8.03 -26.70 6.68
CA LYS A 308 8.76 -27.19 7.87
C LYS A 308 7.95 -27.00 9.16
N ILE A 309 7.28 -25.86 9.31
CA ILE A 309 6.41 -25.62 10.48
C ILE A 309 5.22 -26.58 10.46
N TYR A 310 4.58 -26.78 9.29
CA TYR A 310 3.48 -27.73 9.12
C TYR A 310 3.89 -29.16 9.47
N GLU A 311 5.05 -29.63 9.02
CA GLU A 311 5.59 -30.96 9.36
C GLU A 311 5.76 -31.11 10.86
N ARG A 312 6.23 -30.06 11.56
CA ARG A 312 6.34 -30.05 13.02
C ARG A 312 4.98 -30.09 13.73
N ILE A 313 3.96 -29.44 13.18
CA ILE A 313 2.59 -29.46 13.74
C ILE A 313 1.98 -30.85 13.61
N THR A 314 2.12 -31.47 12.42
CA THR A 314 1.31 -32.63 12.01
C THR A 314 2.08 -33.94 11.99
N GLY A 315 3.41 -33.92 11.97
CA GLY A 315 4.26 -35.07 11.72
C GLY A 315 4.10 -35.68 10.32
N VAL A 316 3.45 -34.98 9.38
CA VAL A 316 3.22 -35.46 8.01
C VAL A 316 4.35 -34.96 7.10
N PRO A 317 5.09 -35.85 6.41
CA PRO A 317 6.10 -35.45 5.43
C PRO A 317 5.51 -34.55 4.34
N THR A 318 6.22 -33.47 4.02
CA THR A 318 5.78 -32.45 3.08
C THR A 318 6.80 -32.30 1.95
N LYS A 319 6.29 -32.22 0.71
CA LYS A 319 7.12 -32.04 -0.49
C LYS A 319 6.60 -30.90 -1.32
N LEU A 320 7.51 -30.08 -1.83
CA LEU A 320 7.22 -29.13 -2.90
C LEU A 320 7.31 -29.84 -4.25
N ARG A 321 6.31 -29.63 -5.10
CA ARG A 321 6.22 -30.14 -6.48
C ARG A 321 5.62 -29.09 -7.38
N ARG A 322 5.97 -29.06 -8.66
CA ARG A 322 5.34 -28.15 -9.63
C ARG A 322 4.50 -28.88 -10.67
N LEU A 323 3.52 -28.17 -11.23
CA LEU A 323 2.77 -28.65 -12.37
C LEU A 323 3.68 -28.71 -13.62
N PRO A 324 3.46 -29.65 -14.54
CA PRO A 324 4.17 -29.69 -15.83
C PRO A 324 3.74 -28.59 -16.81
N ILE A 325 2.74 -27.80 -16.42
CA ILE A 325 2.15 -26.74 -17.21
C ILE A 325 2.18 -25.45 -16.39
N GLU A 326 2.15 -24.32 -17.09
CA GLU A 326 1.99 -23.02 -16.46
C GLU A 326 0.60 -22.89 -15.82
N TRP A 327 0.55 -22.24 -14.65
CA TRP A 327 -0.70 -21.98 -13.95
C TRP A 327 -1.33 -20.69 -14.48
N GLU A 328 -2.49 -20.81 -15.13
CA GLU A 328 -3.23 -19.68 -15.68
C GLU A 328 -4.60 -19.55 -14.98
N PRO A 329 -4.73 -18.72 -13.93
CA PRO A 329 -6.00 -18.57 -13.22
C PRO A 329 -7.05 -17.77 -14.01
N GLY A 330 -6.64 -17.14 -15.12
CA GLY A 330 -7.45 -16.23 -15.91
C GLY A 330 -7.63 -14.86 -15.24
N LYS A 331 -8.66 -14.11 -15.66
CA LYS A 331 -8.99 -12.82 -15.04
C LYS A 331 -9.67 -13.03 -13.67
N PRO A 332 -9.49 -12.10 -12.71
CA PRO A 332 -10.26 -12.10 -11.48
C PRO A 332 -11.77 -12.01 -11.74
N ASP A 333 -12.58 -12.63 -10.88
CA ASP A 333 -14.03 -12.68 -11.03
C ASP A 333 -14.72 -11.43 -10.44
N ARG A 334 -14.10 -10.77 -9.46
CA ARG A 334 -14.58 -9.52 -8.87
C ARG A 334 -13.43 -8.60 -8.43
N PRO A 335 -13.65 -7.28 -8.34
CA PRO A 335 -12.62 -6.37 -7.87
C PRO A 335 -12.27 -6.62 -6.40
N PHE A 336 -11.05 -6.29 -6.03
CA PHE A 336 -10.60 -6.31 -4.65
C PHE A 336 -9.60 -5.18 -4.44
N LEU A 337 -9.83 -4.36 -3.42
CA LEU A 337 -8.98 -3.22 -3.12
C LEU A 337 -8.66 -3.17 -1.64
N ILE A 338 -7.43 -2.76 -1.39
CA ILE A 338 -6.95 -2.35 -0.08
C ILE A 338 -6.61 -0.87 -0.20
N VAL A 339 -7.31 -0.03 0.56
CA VAL A 339 -7.07 1.42 0.59
C VAL A 339 -6.70 1.79 2.02
N ASN A 340 -5.54 2.44 2.20
CA ASN A 340 -5.00 2.77 3.52
C ASN A 340 -4.94 1.56 4.47
N ASN A 341 -4.52 0.41 3.94
CA ASN A 341 -4.48 -0.89 4.61
C ASN A 341 -5.85 -1.42 5.09
N GLU A 342 -6.96 -0.87 4.61
CA GLU A 342 -8.32 -1.37 4.87
C GLU A 342 -8.88 -2.07 3.62
N ILE A 343 -9.49 -3.23 3.84
CA ILE A 343 -10.12 -4.02 2.78
C ILE A 343 -11.47 -3.40 2.45
N ILE A 344 -11.68 -3.12 1.17
CA ILE A 344 -12.98 -2.66 0.67
C ILE A 344 -13.80 -3.87 0.24
N ASP A 345 -14.92 -4.08 0.93
CA ASP A 345 -15.85 -5.15 0.64
C ASP A 345 -16.85 -4.73 -0.45
N PHE A 346 -16.78 -5.40 -1.60
CA PHE A 346 -17.68 -5.18 -2.73
C PHE A 346 -19.02 -5.92 -2.57
N GLY A 347 -19.22 -6.70 -1.51
CA GLY A 347 -20.51 -7.35 -1.21
C GLY A 347 -21.02 -8.28 -2.32
N GLY A 348 -20.12 -8.82 -3.15
CA GLY A 348 -20.48 -9.63 -4.32
C GLY A 348 -21.07 -8.84 -5.51
N GLN A 349 -21.00 -7.51 -5.49
CA GLN A 349 -21.43 -6.68 -6.61
C GLN A 349 -20.39 -6.66 -7.74
N SER A 350 -20.83 -6.42 -8.98
CA SER A 350 -19.93 -6.12 -10.09
C SER A 350 -19.26 -4.76 -9.88
N THR A 351 -18.06 -4.57 -10.48
CA THR A 351 -17.35 -3.29 -10.50
C THR A 351 -18.27 -2.14 -10.95
N GLU A 352 -19.03 -2.34 -12.03
CA GLU A 352 -19.94 -1.34 -12.58
C GLU A 352 -21.04 -0.93 -11.59
N ARG A 353 -21.68 -1.91 -10.94
CA ARG A 353 -22.73 -1.63 -9.95
C ARG A 353 -22.17 -0.89 -8.74
N PHE A 354 -21.02 -1.33 -8.23
CA PHE A 354 -20.35 -0.69 -7.11
C PHE A 354 -19.99 0.76 -7.44
N MET A 355 -19.37 0.99 -8.61
CA MET A 355 -18.97 2.34 -9.05
C MET A 355 -20.18 3.26 -9.23
N THR A 356 -21.31 2.74 -9.69
CA THR A 356 -22.56 3.51 -9.79
C THR A 356 -23.08 3.91 -8.40
N GLN A 357 -23.09 2.98 -7.45
CA GLN A 357 -23.48 3.26 -6.06
C GLN A 357 -22.53 4.26 -5.39
N LEU A 358 -21.23 4.10 -5.59
CA LEU A 358 -20.20 4.99 -5.08
C LEU A 358 -20.42 6.41 -5.62
N ARG A 359 -20.57 6.56 -6.95
CA ARG A 359 -20.86 7.87 -7.58
C ARG A 359 -22.12 8.52 -7.02
N SER A 360 -23.18 7.75 -6.78
CA SER A 360 -24.43 8.28 -6.19
C SER A 360 -24.32 8.66 -4.71
N SER A 361 -23.31 8.16 -4.00
CA SER A 361 -23.11 8.39 -2.55
C SER A 361 -22.24 9.61 -2.26
N PHE A 362 -21.56 10.14 -3.28
CA PHE A 362 -20.71 11.31 -3.16
C PHE A 362 -21.39 12.55 -3.76
N PRO A 363 -21.10 13.76 -3.25
CA PRO A 363 -21.55 14.98 -3.89
C PRO A 363 -20.95 15.10 -5.30
N ASN A 364 -21.67 15.77 -6.20
CA ASN A 364 -21.17 16.06 -7.54
C ASN A 364 -20.19 17.25 -7.49
N ASP A 365 -18.99 17.02 -6.97
CA ASP A 365 -17.90 17.99 -6.88
C ASP A 365 -16.56 17.42 -7.36
N ALA A 366 -15.63 18.31 -7.71
CA ALA A 366 -14.34 17.94 -8.31
C ALA A 366 -13.48 17.05 -7.39
N ARG A 367 -13.59 17.20 -6.07
CA ARG A 367 -12.86 16.37 -5.11
C ARG A 367 -13.40 14.94 -5.13
N SER A 368 -14.72 14.80 -5.15
CA SER A 368 -15.40 13.51 -5.22
C SER A 368 -15.12 12.82 -6.54
N GLU A 369 -15.17 13.54 -7.65
CA GLU A 369 -14.76 13.03 -8.97
C GLU A 369 -13.32 12.50 -8.96
N TYR A 370 -12.38 13.24 -8.36
CA TYR A 370 -11.00 12.77 -8.22
C TYR A 370 -10.90 11.49 -7.38
N ILE A 371 -11.55 11.46 -6.20
CA ILE A 371 -11.53 10.27 -5.32
C ILE A 371 -12.10 9.05 -6.06
N ILE A 372 -13.22 9.23 -6.75
CA ILE A 372 -13.87 8.17 -7.52
C ILE A 372 -12.98 7.73 -8.69
N SER A 373 -12.35 8.66 -9.41
CA SER A 373 -11.46 8.32 -10.53
C SER A 373 -10.17 7.63 -10.05
N ALA A 374 -9.58 8.08 -8.94
CA ALA A 374 -8.43 7.43 -8.33
C ALA A 374 -8.78 6.02 -7.87
N PHE A 375 -9.96 5.85 -7.28
CA PHE A 375 -10.50 4.55 -6.90
C PHE A 375 -10.72 3.65 -8.13
N GLU A 376 -11.33 4.17 -9.18
CA GLU A 376 -11.58 3.45 -10.44
C GLU A 376 -10.30 3.00 -11.13
N LYS A 377 -9.27 3.88 -11.17
CA LYS A 377 -7.93 3.52 -11.67
C LYS A 377 -7.26 2.44 -10.83
N GLY A 378 -7.54 2.40 -9.53
CA GLY A 378 -7.06 1.35 -8.64
C GLY A 378 -7.67 -0.03 -8.94
N LEU A 379 -8.84 -0.10 -9.60
CA LEU A 379 -9.55 -1.35 -9.91
C LEU A 379 -8.99 -2.12 -11.12
N ASP A 380 -7.78 -1.80 -11.60
CA ASP A 380 -7.22 -2.39 -12.83
C ASP A 380 -7.00 -3.93 -12.72
N ALA A 381 -6.94 -4.60 -13.88
CA ALA A 381 -7.24 -6.02 -14.09
C ALA A 381 -6.40 -7.07 -13.34
N SER A 382 -5.37 -6.67 -12.60
CA SER A 382 -4.49 -7.57 -11.83
C SER A 382 -4.78 -7.61 -10.33
N THR A 383 -5.56 -6.65 -9.80
CA THR A 383 -5.92 -6.59 -8.38
C THR A 383 -7.38 -7.00 -8.19
N GLY A 384 -7.60 -8.28 -7.96
CA GLY A 384 -8.95 -8.82 -7.84
C GLY A 384 -9.04 -10.10 -7.01
N GLN A 385 -10.24 -10.62 -6.94
CA GLN A 385 -10.58 -11.83 -6.22
C GLN A 385 -11.06 -12.92 -7.17
N TYR A 386 -10.58 -14.14 -6.95
CA TYR A 386 -10.89 -15.32 -7.74
C TYR A 386 -11.90 -16.22 -7.04
N TYR A 387 -12.86 -16.73 -7.81
CA TYR A 387 -13.86 -17.67 -7.32
C TYR A 387 -13.19 -19.01 -7.02
N ALA A 388 -13.17 -19.38 -5.74
CA ALA A 388 -12.33 -20.46 -5.25
C ALA A 388 -12.70 -21.83 -5.86
N ASP A 389 -13.99 -22.14 -6.06
CA ASP A 389 -14.39 -23.41 -6.66
C ASP A 389 -13.94 -23.53 -8.13
N ARG A 390 -13.96 -22.43 -8.90
CA ARG A 390 -13.49 -22.42 -10.29
C ARG A 390 -12.00 -22.76 -10.37
N LEU A 391 -11.19 -22.13 -9.52
CA LEU A 391 -9.76 -22.41 -9.46
C LEU A 391 -9.48 -23.81 -8.90
N LEU A 392 -10.24 -24.26 -7.91
CA LEU A 392 -10.12 -25.61 -7.37
C LEU A 392 -10.43 -26.65 -8.45
N ASP A 393 -11.48 -26.48 -9.25
CA ASP A 393 -11.81 -27.39 -10.34
C ASP A 393 -10.73 -27.42 -11.44
N LEU A 394 -10.14 -26.27 -11.77
CA LEU A 394 -8.99 -26.19 -12.66
C LEU A 394 -7.80 -26.96 -12.09
N PHE A 395 -7.45 -26.72 -10.83
CA PHE A 395 -6.37 -27.42 -10.13
C PHE A 395 -6.60 -28.94 -10.09
N MET A 396 -7.81 -29.38 -9.75
CA MET A 396 -8.19 -30.80 -9.72
C MET A 396 -8.04 -31.49 -11.07
N ARG A 397 -8.34 -30.80 -12.18
CA ARG A 397 -8.12 -31.35 -13.54
C ARG A 397 -6.64 -31.60 -13.82
N HIS A 398 -5.75 -30.72 -13.33
CA HIS A 398 -4.32 -30.87 -13.56
C HIS A 398 -3.68 -31.96 -12.70
N ILE A 399 -4.11 -32.09 -11.44
CA ILE A 399 -3.58 -33.13 -10.54
C ILE A 399 -4.25 -34.50 -10.72
N GLY A 400 -5.43 -34.57 -11.37
CA GLY A 400 -6.22 -35.81 -11.48
C GLY A 400 -5.45 -36.97 -12.13
N GLN A 401 -4.57 -36.69 -13.08
CA GLN A 401 -3.71 -37.70 -13.73
C GLN A 401 -2.51 -38.17 -12.87
N TYR A 402 -2.27 -37.51 -11.74
CA TYR A 402 -1.26 -37.84 -10.74
C TYR A 402 -1.90 -38.35 -9.43
N GLY A 403 -3.24 -38.46 -9.42
CA GLY A 403 -3.96 -39.01 -8.29
C GLY A 403 -3.59 -40.47 -8.09
N SER A 404 -3.16 -40.81 -6.87
CA SER A 404 -2.92 -42.20 -6.49
C SER A 404 -4.21 -42.81 -5.94
N ASN A 405 -4.60 -43.97 -6.46
CA ASN A 405 -5.67 -44.79 -5.86
C ASN A 405 -5.28 -45.34 -4.48
N LYS A 406 -4.00 -45.22 -4.09
CA LYS A 406 -3.48 -45.62 -2.79
C LYS A 406 -3.51 -44.39 -1.86
N LYS A 407 -4.50 -44.33 -0.95
CA LYS A 407 -4.54 -43.31 0.14
C LYS A 407 -3.19 -43.28 0.90
N PRO A 408 -2.73 -42.17 1.51
CA PRO A 408 -3.32 -40.83 1.70
C PRO A 408 -2.36 -39.70 1.24
N VAL A 409 -2.25 -39.44 -0.07
CA VAL A 409 -1.54 -38.25 -0.57
C VAL A 409 -2.50 -37.06 -0.56
N MET A 410 -2.09 -35.97 0.09
CA MET A 410 -2.85 -34.72 0.16
C MET A 410 -2.22 -33.71 -0.79
N TYR A 411 -3.01 -33.12 -1.69
CA TYR A 411 -2.53 -32.08 -2.61
C TYR A 411 -3.05 -30.72 -2.18
N VAL A 412 -2.16 -29.73 -2.03
CA VAL A 412 -2.55 -28.34 -1.75
C VAL A 412 -1.85 -27.42 -2.75
N GLY A 413 -2.65 -26.80 -3.62
CA GLY A 413 -2.21 -25.68 -4.44
C GLY A 413 -2.11 -24.41 -3.60
N VAL A 414 -1.00 -23.69 -3.63
CA VAL A 414 -0.79 -22.47 -2.85
C VAL A 414 -0.59 -21.28 -3.78
N THR A 415 -1.37 -20.22 -3.59
CA THR A 415 -1.34 -18.99 -4.40
C THR A 415 -1.24 -17.72 -3.54
N SER A 416 -0.69 -16.64 -4.12
CA SER A 416 -0.80 -15.26 -3.62
C SER A 416 -2.06 -14.55 -4.13
N ASP A 417 -2.87 -15.18 -4.97
CA ASP A 417 -4.12 -14.61 -5.45
C ASP A 417 -5.17 -14.62 -4.35
N ASN A 418 -5.99 -13.57 -4.27
CA ASN A 418 -7.05 -13.52 -3.28
C ASN A 418 -8.25 -14.39 -3.70
N LEU A 419 -8.80 -15.18 -2.77
CA LEU A 419 -9.88 -16.14 -3.04
C LEU A 419 -11.16 -15.76 -2.32
N TYR A 420 -12.31 -16.02 -2.96
CA TYR A 420 -13.62 -15.94 -2.31
C TYR A 420 -14.53 -17.11 -2.65
N LEU A 421 -15.54 -17.34 -1.82
CA LEU A 421 -16.55 -18.37 -2.01
C LEU A 421 -17.93 -17.88 -1.54
N GLY A 422 -18.95 -18.04 -2.38
CA GLY A 422 -20.32 -17.61 -2.08
C GLY A 422 -20.38 -16.13 -1.64
N THR A 423 -20.98 -15.88 -0.47
CA THR A 423 -21.08 -14.55 0.14
C THR A 423 -19.89 -14.16 1.01
N ALA A 424 -18.89 -15.04 1.16
CA ALA A 424 -17.72 -14.73 1.97
C ALA A 424 -16.88 -13.62 1.31
N ARG A 425 -16.37 -12.71 2.14
CA ARG A 425 -15.45 -11.64 1.71
C ARG A 425 -14.16 -12.21 1.12
N TYR A 426 -13.64 -13.24 1.77
CA TYR A 426 -12.51 -14.02 1.31
C TYR A 426 -12.53 -15.38 2.00
N VAL A 427 -11.74 -16.32 1.50
CA VAL A 427 -11.47 -17.61 2.13
C VAL A 427 -9.97 -17.89 2.10
N PHE A 428 -9.43 -18.48 3.15
CA PHE A 428 -8.01 -18.90 3.16
C PHE A 428 -7.80 -20.17 2.33
N SER A 429 -8.73 -21.12 2.40
CA SER A 429 -8.64 -22.35 1.62
C SER A 429 -10.01 -22.95 1.34
N VAL A 430 -10.07 -23.72 0.25
CA VAL A 430 -11.20 -24.58 -0.11
C VAL A 430 -10.68 -25.96 -0.49
N SER A 431 -11.47 -27.00 -0.25
CA SER A 431 -11.07 -28.40 -0.42
C SER A 431 -12.19 -29.19 -1.08
N VAL A 432 -11.82 -30.11 -1.97
CA VAL A 432 -12.73 -31.06 -2.59
C VAL A 432 -12.14 -32.47 -2.56
N ILE A 433 -13.02 -33.45 -2.39
CA ILE A 433 -12.70 -34.87 -2.45
C ILE A 433 -13.47 -35.42 -3.67
N LYS A 434 -12.74 -35.80 -4.72
CA LYS A 434 -13.29 -36.48 -5.90
C LYS A 434 -12.80 -37.93 -5.92
N PRO A 435 -13.46 -38.85 -6.63
CA PRO A 435 -13.02 -40.24 -6.73
C PRO A 435 -11.58 -40.39 -7.25
N THR A 436 -11.16 -39.51 -8.16
CA THR A 436 -9.85 -39.57 -8.85
C THR A 436 -8.74 -38.78 -8.16
N ALA A 437 -9.07 -37.81 -7.32
CA ALA A 437 -8.10 -36.99 -6.61
C ALA A 437 -8.74 -36.25 -5.44
N ARG A 438 -7.93 -35.92 -4.43
CA ARG A 438 -8.29 -35.09 -3.29
C ARG A 438 -7.36 -33.89 -3.28
N GLY A 439 -7.92 -32.68 -3.19
CA GLY A 439 -7.08 -31.50 -3.27
C GLY A 439 -7.73 -30.27 -2.66
N SER A 440 -6.88 -29.31 -2.35
CA SER A 440 -7.27 -28.00 -1.86
C SER A 440 -6.50 -26.92 -2.59
N ILE A 441 -7.07 -25.72 -2.63
CA ILE A 441 -6.31 -24.51 -2.91
C ILE A 441 -6.28 -23.65 -1.65
N LEU A 442 -5.16 -23.00 -1.41
CA LEU A 442 -4.93 -22.10 -0.29
C LEU A 442 -4.36 -20.79 -0.83
N SER A 443 -4.89 -19.67 -0.34
CA SER A 443 -4.34 -18.34 -0.55
C SER A 443 -3.73 -17.79 0.73
N TYR A 444 -2.53 -17.23 0.61
CA TYR A 444 -1.89 -16.51 1.70
C TYR A 444 -2.01 -14.98 1.59
N GLU A 445 -2.71 -14.47 0.57
CA GLU A 445 -2.88 -13.02 0.39
C GLU A 445 -3.50 -12.38 1.62
N MET A 446 -4.63 -12.96 2.07
CA MET A 446 -5.34 -12.47 3.24
C MET A 446 -4.64 -12.82 4.56
N LEU A 447 -3.52 -13.56 4.54
CA LEU A 447 -2.69 -13.86 5.71
C LEU A 447 -1.61 -12.80 5.97
N LYS A 448 -1.36 -11.91 5.01
CA LYS A 448 -0.45 -10.77 5.14
C LYS A 448 -0.94 -9.78 6.21
N ALA A 449 -0.05 -8.89 6.62
CA ALA A 449 -0.37 -7.82 7.54
C ALA A 449 -1.21 -6.73 6.85
N PHE A 450 -2.36 -6.40 7.46
CA PHE A 450 -3.24 -5.30 7.05
C PHE A 450 -3.52 -4.36 8.24
N GLY A 451 -4.11 -3.20 7.96
CA GLY A 451 -4.36 -2.11 8.89
C GLY A 451 -3.09 -1.62 9.59
N ASN A 452 -3.17 -1.51 10.91
CA ASN A 452 -2.07 -1.09 11.79
C ASN A 452 -1.10 -2.23 12.15
N ASN A 453 -1.24 -3.41 11.54
CA ASN A 453 -0.32 -4.50 11.80
C ASN A 453 0.97 -4.29 11.02
N THR A 454 2.09 -4.34 11.72
CA THR A 454 3.41 -4.36 11.09
C THR A 454 3.64 -5.69 10.34
N PRO A 455 4.10 -5.66 9.08
CA PRO A 455 4.48 -6.88 8.36
C PRO A 455 5.54 -7.68 9.11
N SER A 456 5.42 -9.00 9.02
CA SER A 456 6.33 -9.93 9.66
C SER A 456 6.34 -11.25 8.91
N ARG A 457 7.39 -11.48 8.13
CA ARG A 457 7.62 -12.76 7.42
C ARG A 457 7.46 -13.98 8.33
N GLN A 458 8.01 -13.95 9.54
CA GLN A 458 7.84 -15.04 10.51
C GLN A 458 6.35 -15.30 10.81
N ARG A 459 5.59 -14.23 11.08
CA ARG A 459 4.15 -14.35 11.38
C ARG A 459 3.38 -14.86 10.17
N LEU A 460 3.69 -14.38 8.96
CA LEU A 460 3.10 -14.88 7.72
C LEU A 460 3.41 -16.37 7.52
N THR A 461 4.64 -16.81 7.79
CA THR A 461 5.06 -18.21 7.72
C THR A 461 4.25 -19.08 8.68
N GLU A 462 4.08 -18.64 9.94
CA GLU A 462 3.28 -19.35 10.94
C GLU A 462 1.80 -19.39 10.55
N ARG A 463 1.24 -18.28 10.06
CA ARG A 463 -0.15 -18.20 9.58
C ARG A 463 -0.39 -19.15 8.40
N LEU A 464 0.52 -19.17 7.43
CA LEU A 464 0.47 -20.08 6.30
C LEU A 464 0.52 -21.53 6.77
N ALA A 465 1.45 -21.88 7.66
CA ALA A 465 1.55 -23.23 8.22
C ALA A 465 0.28 -23.66 8.98
N LYS A 466 -0.32 -22.75 9.76
CA LYS A 466 -1.59 -23.00 10.46
C LYS A 466 -2.74 -23.26 9.50
N GLU A 467 -2.83 -22.53 8.39
CA GLU A 467 -3.90 -22.71 7.40
C GLU A 467 -3.62 -23.85 6.41
N LEU A 468 -2.37 -24.30 6.27
CA LEU A 468 -2.05 -25.57 5.61
C LEU A 468 -2.66 -26.78 6.34
N VAL A 469 -2.84 -26.72 7.66
CA VAL A 469 -3.50 -27.79 8.44
C VAL A 469 -4.93 -28.05 7.96
N PRO A 470 -5.87 -27.07 7.94
CA PRO A 470 -7.20 -27.28 7.40
C PRO A 470 -7.23 -27.53 5.89
N ALA A 471 -6.32 -26.94 5.11
CA ALA A 471 -6.23 -27.23 3.68
C ALA A 471 -5.82 -28.69 3.39
N SER A 472 -5.01 -29.30 4.25
CA SER A 472 -4.54 -30.68 4.05
C SER A 472 -5.45 -31.71 4.72
N LEU A 473 -5.67 -31.62 6.04
CA LEU A 473 -6.33 -32.66 6.83
C LEU A 473 -7.79 -32.89 6.46
N LYS A 474 -8.47 -31.88 5.88
CA LYS A 474 -9.84 -32.05 5.37
C LYS A 474 -9.92 -33.12 4.27
N SER A 475 -8.85 -33.32 3.51
CA SER A 475 -8.78 -34.38 2.50
C SER A 475 -8.70 -35.80 3.09
N LEU A 476 -8.35 -35.92 4.37
CA LEU A 476 -8.35 -37.18 5.11
C LEU A 476 -9.69 -37.46 5.80
N GLU A 477 -10.69 -36.58 5.62
CA GLU A 477 -12.02 -36.73 6.21
C GLU A 477 -11.99 -36.71 7.76
N ILE A 478 -10.93 -36.15 8.35
CA ILE A 478 -10.82 -35.95 9.79
C ILE A 478 -11.81 -34.85 10.22
N PRO A 479 -12.69 -35.08 11.21
CA PRO A 479 -13.60 -34.05 11.70
C PRO A 479 -12.85 -32.86 12.30
N ARG A 480 -13.38 -31.65 12.11
CA ARG A 480 -12.78 -30.45 12.71
C ARG A 480 -12.98 -30.46 14.23
N PRO A 481 -11.98 -30.00 15.00
CA PRO A 481 -12.10 -29.89 16.45
C PRO A 481 -13.00 -28.72 16.84
N THR A 482 -13.61 -28.83 18.02
CA THR A 482 -14.29 -27.72 18.70
C THR A 482 -13.31 -26.80 19.43
N ASP A 483 -12.12 -27.31 19.76
CA ASP A 483 -11.04 -26.53 20.40
C ASP A 483 -10.63 -25.36 19.49
N PRO A 484 -10.84 -24.12 19.94
CA PRO A 484 -10.53 -22.94 19.14
C PRO A 484 -9.04 -22.70 18.92
N THR A 485 -8.19 -23.31 19.73
CA THR A 485 -6.74 -23.15 19.71
C THR A 485 -6.05 -24.17 18.82
N ASP A 486 -6.76 -25.19 18.35
CA ASP A 486 -6.24 -26.17 17.41
C ASP A 486 -6.04 -25.53 16.01
N PRO A 487 -4.88 -25.74 15.35
CA PRO A 487 -4.65 -25.21 14.00
C PRO A 487 -5.64 -25.73 12.94
N TYR A 488 -6.25 -26.91 13.14
CA TYR A 488 -7.30 -27.46 12.29
C TYR A 488 -8.70 -26.87 12.53
N SER A 489 -8.88 -26.07 13.59
CA SER A 489 -10.14 -25.39 13.85
C SER A 489 -10.49 -24.38 12.74
N TYR A 490 -11.77 -24.00 12.63
CA TYR A 490 -12.20 -23.06 11.60
C TYR A 490 -11.67 -21.64 11.87
N SER A 491 -11.09 -21.02 10.83
CA SER A 491 -10.71 -19.61 10.80
C SER A 491 -11.71 -18.81 9.96
N ASN A 492 -12.33 -17.80 10.56
CA ASN A 492 -13.18 -16.83 9.86
C ASN A 492 -12.51 -15.46 9.69
N GLY A 493 -11.23 -15.34 10.03
CA GLY A 493 -10.42 -14.14 9.85
C GLY A 493 -9.10 -14.20 10.59
N MET A 494 -8.28 -13.15 10.42
CA MET A 494 -6.89 -13.12 10.89
C MET A 494 -6.72 -13.27 12.40
N ALA A 495 -7.56 -12.62 13.21
CA ALA A 495 -7.51 -12.77 14.66
C ALA A 495 -7.68 -14.22 15.11
N ARG A 496 -8.49 -15.00 14.37
CA ARG A 496 -8.68 -16.42 14.63
C ARG A 496 -7.47 -17.25 14.24
N VAL A 497 -6.83 -16.94 13.11
CA VAL A 497 -5.57 -17.60 12.70
C VAL A 497 -4.48 -17.34 13.74
N ASP A 498 -4.36 -16.10 14.21
CA ASP A 498 -3.37 -15.71 15.20
C ASP A 498 -3.60 -16.41 16.56
N GLY A 499 -4.86 -16.61 16.95
CA GLY A 499 -5.23 -17.31 18.19
C GLY A 499 -5.01 -18.83 18.19
N LYS A 500 -4.76 -19.46 17.04
CA LYS A 500 -4.41 -20.88 16.96
C LYS A 500 -3.00 -21.14 17.48
N THR A 501 -2.77 -22.32 18.04
CA THR A 501 -1.44 -22.80 18.42
C THR A 501 -0.78 -23.55 17.27
N LEU A 502 0.48 -23.95 17.45
CA LEU A 502 1.23 -24.81 16.53
C LEU A 502 1.18 -26.29 16.99
N LYS A 503 0.09 -26.71 17.64
CA LYS A 503 -0.09 -28.08 18.14
C LYS A 503 -1.50 -28.56 17.85
N LEU A 504 -1.63 -29.78 17.31
CA LEU A 504 -2.93 -30.43 17.17
C LEU A 504 -3.49 -30.77 18.56
N SER A 505 -4.80 -30.65 18.71
CA SER A 505 -5.53 -31.19 19.86
C SER A 505 -5.44 -32.72 19.86
N PRO A 506 -5.53 -33.37 21.03
CA PRO A 506 -5.42 -34.82 21.12
C PRO A 506 -6.36 -35.59 20.18
N PRO A 507 -7.66 -35.22 20.04
CA PRO A 507 -8.56 -35.95 19.14
C PRO A 507 -8.15 -35.90 17.66
N VAL A 508 -7.60 -34.77 17.21
CA VAL A 508 -7.16 -34.59 15.82
C VAL A 508 -5.84 -35.32 15.58
N ALA A 509 -4.92 -35.28 16.55
CA ALA A 509 -3.67 -36.04 16.50
C ALA A 509 -3.94 -37.56 16.43
N GLU A 510 -4.82 -38.08 17.29
CA GLU A 510 -5.22 -39.49 17.29
C GLU A 510 -5.90 -39.91 15.98
N ALA A 511 -6.74 -39.04 15.39
CA ALA A 511 -7.37 -39.30 14.10
C ALA A 511 -6.36 -39.33 12.94
N LEU A 512 -5.34 -38.46 12.99
CA LEU A 512 -4.26 -38.44 12.01
C LEU A 512 -3.34 -39.67 12.12
N ASP A 513 -3.11 -40.15 13.34
CA ASP A 513 -2.27 -41.33 13.59
C ASP A 513 -2.80 -42.60 12.93
N LYS A 514 -4.12 -42.70 12.70
CA LYS A 514 -4.75 -43.82 11.97
C LYS A 514 -4.29 -43.95 10.51
N PHE A 515 -3.69 -42.91 9.95
CA PHE A 515 -3.14 -42.92 8.58
C PHE A 515 -1.63 -43.20 8.55
N ARG A 516 -0.98 -43.30 9.70
CA ARG A 516 0.45 -43.63 9.80
C ARG A 516 0.63 -45.15 9.74
N PRO A 517 1.72 -45.65 9.13
CA PRO A 517 2.06 -47.06 9.23
C PRO A 517 2.27 -47.42 10.72
N PRO A 518 1.90 -48.65 11.14
CA PRO A 518 2.12 -49.09 12.52
C PRO A 518 3.60 -48.95 12.88
N LYS A 519 3.89 -48.37 14.06
CA LYS A 519 5.26 -48.27 14.55
C LYS A 519 5.81 -49.69 14.69
N ALA A 520 6.91 -49.98 14.02
CA ALA A 520 7.59 -51.26 14.15
C ALA A 520 7.92 -51.50 15.64
N GLY A 521 7.28 -52.49 16.26
CA GLY A 521 7.51 -52.87 17.66
C GLY A 521 6.31 -52.81 18.61
N GLN A 522 5.07 -52.59 18.13
CA GLN A 522 3.89 -52.54 19.01
C GLN A 522 2.91 -53.72 18.93
N ASP A 523 3.22 -54.79 18.20
CA ASP A 523 2.44 -56.05 18.23
C ASP A 523 3.36 -57.28 18.27
N SER A 524 3.52 -57.84 19.46
CA SER A 524 3.74 -59.29 19.67
C SER A 524 3.03 -59.77 20.93
N GLY A 525 1.84 -59.22 21.20
CA GLY A 525 0.94 -59.68 22.24
C GLY A 525 -0.16 -60.55 21.63
N THR A 526 0.21 -61.62 20.94
CA THR A 526 -0.72 -62.72 20.67
C THR A 526 -1.00 -63.44 21.99
N GLU A 527 -2.12 -63.11 22.62
CA GLU A 527 -2.85 -64.10 23.41
C GLU A 527 -3.51 -65.07 22.41
N ASP A 528 -2.99 -66.28 22.39
CA ASP A 528 -3.58 -67.48 21.80
C ASP A 528 -4.17 -68.31 22.97
N PRO A 529 -5.14 -69.20 22.71
CA PRO A 529 -6.59 -69.02 22.92
C PRO A 529 -7.13 -69.31 24.34
#